data_AF-A0A4Q6G7A9-F1
#
_entry.id   AF-A0A4Q6G7A9-F1
#
_cell.length_a   1.000
_cell.length_b   1.000
_cell.length_c   1.000
_cell.angle_alpha   90.00
_cell.angle_beta   90.00
_cell.angle_gamma   90.00
#
_symmetry.space_group_name_H-M   'P 1'
#
loop_
_entity.id
_entity.type
_entity.pdbx_description
1 polymer ?
#
loop_
_entity_poly.entity_id
_entity_poly.type
_entity_poly.pdbx_seq_one_letter_code
_entity_poly.pdbx_strand_id
1 'polypeptide(L)'
;LPDGVWELTVRQVDGSGNRSAVSAPLALTIDSVTPAAPSAPALASGSDTGYLADRTSDNSPTLSGVVEAHAAVQVYDGAALVATVTADASGLWSATLGSATALTEGVHSLTVKQIDRAGNASTASPALALTIDTTAPGALSAPDLDQASDSGSSSTDNITNDATPTFSGGGALAGAEVALILGSSEIGRATADASGNWSITSSALANGAHQVRVRQFDLAGNQGPDSDPLSVTIDTVGPVLTAFYNDRTLKQFELMFSEKIVFHSDGVFTLLRNDNVRRTYSGDNDSNWDIVEASGGKRVLILDIGMNGTFNLSLNNENAIQDMAGNAAEIIGTPSWEPSPSI
;
A
#
# COMPACT_ATOMS: atom_id res chain seq x y z
N LEU A 1 -31.73 30.32 50.35
CA LEU A 1 -32.05 31.32 49.29
C LEU A 1 -32.15 30.52 47.99
N PRO A 2 -33.11 30.80 47.09
CA PRO A 2 -33.15 30.15 45.79
C PRO A 2 -31.93 30.55 44.94
N ASP A 3 -31.73 29.81 43.86
CA ASP A 3 -30.65 30.08 42.91
C ASP A 3 -30.71 31.50 42.36
N GLY A 4 -29.54 32.07 42.11
CA GLY A 4 -29.38 33.44 41.64
C GLY A 4 -28.26 34.19 42.34
N VAL A 5 -28.14 35.47 41.97
CA VAL A 5 -27.13 36.39 42.53
C VAL A 5 -27.75 37.15 43.70
N TRP A 6 -27.03 37.14 44.82
CA TRP A 6 -27.40 37.79 46.07
C TRP A 6 -26.30 38.75 46.49
N GLU A 7 -26.69 39.88 47.06
CA GLU A 7 -25.77 40.78 47.74
C GLU A 7 -26.00 40.70 49.25
N LEU A 8 -25.02 40.16 49.95
CA LEU A 8 -25.04 40.09 51.41
C LEU A 8 -24.36 41.34 51.98
N THR A 9 -25.09 42.05 52.83
CA THR A 9 -24.53 43.16 53.60
C THR A 9 -24.79 42.95 55.08
N VAL A 10 -23.91 43.48 55.92
CA VAL A 10 -24.05 43.43 57.36
C VAL A 10 -24.04 44.84 57.95
N ARG A 11 -24.77 45.03 59.05
CA ARG A 11 -24.68 46.22 59.90
C ARG A 11 -24.86 45.80 61.36
N GLN A 12 -24.27 46.55 62.27
CA GLN A 12 -24.43 46.33 63.70
C GLN A 12 -25.62 47.13 64.24
N VAL A 13 -26.27 46.60 65.27
CA VAL A 13 -27.20 47.34 66.12
C VAL A 13 -26.70 47.26 67.56
N ASP A 14 -26.58 48.38 68.25
CA ASP A 14 -26.19 48.39 69.67
C ASP A 14 -27.37 48.06 70.61
N GLY A 15 -27.11 47.93 71.91
CA GLY A 15 -28.12 47.62 72.92
C GLY A 15 -29.18 48.71 73.13
N SER A 16 -28.96 49.91 72.57
CA SER A 16 -29.91 51.04 72.58
C SER A 16 -30.67 51.19 71.26
N GLY A 17 -30.38 50.36 70.26
CA GLY A 17 -31.05 50.35 68.95
C GLY A 17 -30.38 51.20 67.86
N ASN A 18 -29.22 51.82 68.11
CA ASN A 18 -28.50 52.59 67.09
C ASN A 18 -27.89 51.64 66.05
N ARG A 19 -27.92 52.04 64.77
CA ARG A 19 -27.42 51.22 63.64
C ARG A 19 -26.13 51.80 63.07
N SER A 20 -25.15 50.94 62.77
CA SER A 20 -23.95 51.34 62.02
C SER A 20 -24.26 51.63 60.56
N ALA A 21 -23.28 52.18 59.82
CA ALA A 21 -23.27 52.10 58.36
C ALA A 21 -23.32 50.63 57.89
N VAL A 22 -23.87 50.41 56.70
CA VAL A 22 -23.92 49.09 56.04
C VAL A 22 -22.54 48.79 55.45
N SER A 23 -22.10 47.53 55.53
CA SER A 23 -20.85 47.08 54.90
C SER A 23 -20.89 47.21 53.37
N ALA A 24 -19.73 47.09 52.71
CA ALA A 24 -19.72 46.78 51.29
C ALA A 24 -20.46 45.45 51.03
N PRO A 25 -21.15 45.29 49.88
CA PRO A 25 -21.84 44.05 49.54
C PRO A 25 -20.85 42.93 49.22
N LEU A 26 -21.16 41.73 49.70
CA LEU A 26 -20.56 40.47 49.23
C LEU A 26 -21.49 39.87 48.17
N ALA A 27 -21.00 39.75 46.94
CA ALA A 27 -21.70 39.02 45.89
C ALA A 27 -21.64 37.51 46.19
N LEU A 28 -22.80 36.88 46.28
CA LEU A 28 -22.99 35.45 46.47
C LEU A 28 -23.85 34.93 45.32
N THR A 29 -23.32 34.01 44.52
CA THR A 29 -24.14 33.25 43.57
C THR A 29 -24.48 31.90 44.19
N ILE A 30 -25.76 31.57 44.23
CA ILE A 30 -26.24 30.23 44.59
C ILE A 30 -26.67 29.57 43.30
N ASP A 31 -26.14 28.38 43.06
CA ASP A 31 -26.46 27.54 41.93
C ASP A 31 -26.52 26.10 42.42
N SER A 32 -27.72 25.54 42.41
CA SER A 32 -27.99 24.15 42.78
C SER A 32 -28.43 23.31 41.59
N VAL A 33 -28.39 23.87 40.37
CA VAL A 33 -28.77 23.16 39.16
C VAL A 33 -27.64 22.23 38.76
N THR A 34 -27.96 20.95 38.66
CA THR A 34 -27.00 19.98 38.15
C THR A 34 -26.88 20.13 36.62
N PRO A 35 -25.64 20.19 36.08
CA PRO A 35 -25.44 20.24 34.64
C PRO A 35 -25.93 18.95 33.96
N ALA A 36 -26.32 19.05 32.69
CA ALA A 36 -26.75 17.90 31.91
C ALA A 36 -25.64 16.85 31.78
N ALA A 37 -26.00 15.58 31.56
CA ALA A 37 -25.00 14.55 31.25
C ALA A 37 -24.22 14.92 29.97
N PRO A 38 -22.89 14.77 29.94
CA PRO A 38 -22.12 14.91 28.71
C PRO A 38 -22.53 13.87 27.66
N SER A 39 -22.24 14.16 26.39
CA SER A 39 -22.23 13.11 25.36
C SER A 39 -21.10 12.11 25.60
N ALA A 40 -21.16 10.95 24.93
CA ALA A 40 -20.03 10.01 24.97
C ALA A 40 -18.74 10.71 24.51
N PRO A 41 -17.59 10.45 25.16
CA PRO A 41 -16.34 11.02 24.71
C PRO A 41 -15.96 10.46 23.34
N ALA A 42 -15.22 11.25 22.56
CA ALA A 42 -14.68 10.84 21.27
C ALA A 42 -13.17 10.53 21.40
N LEU A 43 -12.72 9.46 20.75
CA LEU A 43 -11.30 9.19 20.57
C LEU A 43 -10.70 10.22 19.60
N ALA A 44 -9.60 10.85 19.98
CA ALA A 44 -8.91 11.79 19.10
C ALA A 44 -8.23 11.05 17.95
N SER A 45 -8.18 11.64 16.75
CA SER A 45 -7.63 10.99 15.55
C SER A 45 -6.16 10.56 15.68
N GLY A 46 -5.37 11.23 16.53
CA GLY A 46 -3.98 10.84 16.79
C GLY A 46 -3.83 9.59 17.66
N SER A 47 -4.90 9.19 18.35
CA SER A 47 -4.99 7.97 19.15
C SER A 47 -5.88 6.92 18.50
N ASP A 48 -6.45 7.19 17.33
CA ASP A 48 -7.18 6.22 16.52
C ASP A 48 -6.21 5.57 15.53
N THR A 49 -5.43 4.62 16.03
CA THR A 49 -4.41 3.91 15.24
C THR A 49 -4.96 2.68 14.52
N GLY A 50 -6.18 2.26 14.84
CA GLY A 50 -6.81 1.09 14.26
C GLY A 50 -7.39 1.33 12.87
N TYR A 51 -7.62 0.23 12.15
CA TYR A 51 -8.43 0.22 10.94
C TYR A 51 -9.92 -0.01 11.25
N LEU A 52 -10.25 -0.24 12.53
CA LEU A 52 -11.60 -0.23 13.09
C LEU A 52 -11.68 0.84 14.19
N ALA A 53 -12.71 1.69 14.12
CA ALA A 53 -12.87 2.90 14.95
C ALA A 53 -13.02 2.67 16.47
N ASP A 54 -13.00 1.42 16.94
CA ASP A 54 -13.14 1.02 18.35
C ASP A 54 -11.91 0.26 18.89
N ARG A 55 -10.80 0.20 18.14
CA ARG A 55 -9.56 -0.47 18.54
C ARG A 55 -8.36 0.43 18.32
N THR A 56 -7.43 0.46 19.27
CA THR A 56 -6.18 1.19 19.12
C THR A 56 -5.01 0.50 19.80
N SER A 57 -3.84 0.62 19.19
CA SER A 57 -2.53 0.31 19.74
C SER A 57 -1.93 1.41 20.63
N ASP A 58 -2.56 2.57 20.71
CA ASP A 58 -2.21 3.63 21.66
C ASP A 58 -2.80 3.31 23.04
N ASN A 59 -1.94 2.86 23.97
CA ASN A 59 -2.32 2.59 25.36
C ASN A 59 -2.39 3.85 26.25
N SER A 60 -2.16 5.04 25.68
CA SER A 60 -2.33 6.34 26.32
C SER A 60 -3.23 7.25 25.48
N PRO A 61 -4.46 6.79 25.14
CA PRO A 61 -5.29 7.45 24.15
C PRO A 61 -5.76 8.82 24.64
N THR A 62 -5.94 9.75 23.71
CA THR A 62 -6.53 11.06 23.99
C THR A 62 -8.02 11.03 23.68
N LEU A 63 -8.83 11.37 24.68
CA LEU A 63 -10.27 11.59 24.52
C LEU A 63 -10.58 13.08 24.43
N SER A 64 -11.67 13.41 23.76
CA SER A 64 -12.18 14.77 23.66
C SER A 64 -13.71 14.81 23.72
N GLY A 65 -14.24 16.01 23.94
CA GLY A 65 -15.67 16.24 23.92
C GLY A 65 -16.04 17.68 24.25
N VAL A 66 -17.33 17.88 24.54
CA VAL A 66 -17.90 19.19 24.88
C VAL A 66 -18.72 19.07 26.16
N VAL A 67 -18.53 20.03 27.06
CA VAL A 67 -19.26 20.19 28.33
C VAL A 67 -19.56 21.68 28.55
N GLU A 68 -20.05 22.07 29.72
CA GLU A 68 -20.15 23.47 30.08
C GLU A 68 -18.79 24.17 30.15
N ALA A 69 -18.73 25.43 29.73
CA ALA A 69 -17.49 26.21 29.73
C ALA A 69 -16.88 26.28 31.14
N HIS A 70 -15.58 26.04 31.23
CA HIS A 70 -14.82 25.99 32.48
C HIS A 70 -15.25 24.92 33.50
N ALA A 71 -16.11 23.97 33.12
CA ALA A 71 -16.44 22.84 33.98
C ALA A 71 -15.23 21.91 34.17
N ALA A 72 -15.13 21.29 35.34
CA ALA A 72 -14.19 20.19 35.54
C ALA A 72 -14.77 18.92 34.90
N VAL A 73 -13.94 18.20 34.16
CA VAL A 73 -14.29 16.97 33.45
C VAL A 73 -13.58 15.81 34.11
N GLN A 74 -14.34 14.82 34.55
CA GLN A 74 -13.83 13.60 35.15
C GLN A 74 -14.06 12.42 34.20
N VAL A 75 -12.99 11.76 33.80
CA VAL A 75 -13.03 10.58 32.92
C VAL A 75 -12.84 9.32 33.74
N TYR A 76 -13.74 8.36 33.55
CA TYR A 76 -13.73 7.08 34.24
C TYR A 76 -13.57 5.91 33.28
N ASP A 77 -12.80 4.91 33.69
CA ASP A 77 -12.82 3.58 33.09
C ASP A 77 -13.53 2.61 34.05
N GLY A 78 -14.74 2.20 33.67
CA GLY A 78 -15.68 1.58 34.59
C GLY A 78 -15.96 2.49 35.80
N ALA A 79 -15.49 2.08 36.98
CA ALA A 79 -15.63 2.87 38.22
C ALA A 79 -14.37 3.66 38.61
N ALA A 80 -13.23 3.41 37.96
CA ALA A 80 -11.96 4.05 38.30
C ALA A 80 -11.86 5.42 37.64
N LEU A 81 -11.54 6.47 38.41
CA LEU A 81 -11.22 7.79 37.86
C LEU A 81 -9.82 7.74 37.24
N VAL A 82 -9.74 7.94 35.92
CA VAL A 82 -8.48 7.80 35.17
C VAL A 82 -7.91 9.15 34.71
N ALA A 83 -8.75 10.18 34.58
CA ALA A 83 -8.28 11.53 34.28
C ALA A 83 -9.21 12.61 34.86
N THR A 84 -8.66 13.79 35.09
CA THR A 84 -9.43 15.00 35.37
C THR A 84 -8.80 16.17 34.62
N VAL A 85 -9.62 16.89 33.85
CA VAL A 85 -9.22 18.08 33.09
C VAL A 85 -10.25 19.19 33.28
N THR A 86 -9.98 20.38 32.77
CA THR A 86 -10.94 21.50 32.79
C THR A 86 -11.25 21.88 31.36
N ALA A 87 -12.53 22.06 31.04
CA ALA A 87 -12.95 22.54 29.74
C ALA A 87 -12.56 24.02 29.54
N ASP A 88 -12.33 24.41 28.30
CA ASP A 88 -12.02 25.79 27.97
C ASP A 88 -13.27 26.71 28.02
N ALA A 89 -13.10 27.97 27.61
CA ALA A 89 -14.19 28.96 27.59
C ALA A 89 -15.31 28.63 26.58
N SER A 90 -15.06 27.72 25.64
CA SER A 90 -16.04 27.21 24.68
C SER A 90 -16.63 25.86 25.09
N GLY A 91 -16.20 25.30 26.22
CA GLY A 91 -16.66 24.00 26.70
C GLY A 91 -15.92 22.81 26.09
N LEU A 92 -14.91 23.05 25.25
CA LEU A 92 -14.10 21.98 24.67
C LEU A 92 -13.12 21.45 25.71
N TRP A 93 -12.94 20.13 25.73
CA TRP A 93 -11.95 19.49 26.59
C TRP A 93 -11.20 18.39 25.83
N SER A 94 -9.98 18.12 26.29
CA SER A 94 -9.12 17.04 25.81
C SER A 94 -8.40 16.43 27.01
N ALA A 95 -8.40 15.10 27.10
CA ALA A 95 -7.74 14.36 28.18
C ALA A 95 -6.96 13.19 27.60
N THR A 96 -5.64 13.24 27.73
CA THR A 96 -4.76 12.09 27.45
C THR A 96 -4.80 11.14 28.64
N LEU A 97 -5.32 9.93 28.40
CA LEU A 97 -5.35 8.86 29.38
C LEU A 97 -3.97 8.22 29.47
N GLY A 98 -3.76 7.35 30.46
CA GLY A 98 -2.50 6.60 30.55
C GLY A 98 -1.29 7.39 31.05
N SER A 99 -1.40 8.70 31.27
CA SER A 99 -0.26 9.58 31.60
C SER A 99 0.45 9.22 32.91
N ALA A 100 -0.27 8.63 33.87
CA ALA A 100 0.31 8.08 35.09
C ALA A 100 0.61 6.58 34.97
N THR A 101 -0.37 5.83 34.45
CA THR A 101 -0.28 4.39 34.18
C THR A 101 -1.05 4.12 32.90
N ALA A 102 -0.37 3.62 31.88
CA ALA A 102 -0.98 3.23 30.60
C ALA A 102 -2.19 2.31 30.82
N LEU A 103 -3.19 2.42 29.94
CA LEU A 103 -4.30 1.49 29.92
C LEU A 103 -3.79 0.09 29.54
N THR A 104 -4.40 -0.93 30.13
CA THR A 104 -4.01 -2.32 29.90
C THR A 104 -4.58 -2.84 28.58
N GLU A 105 -4.01 -3.93 28.06
CA GLU A 105 -4.61 -4.70 26.97
C GLU A 105 -6.07 -5.10 27.29
N GLY A 106 -6.97 -4.94 26.33
CA GLY A 106 -8.37 -5.37 26.42
C GLY A 106 -9.40 -4.25 26.26
N VAL A 107 -10.66 -4.57 26.60
CA VAL A 107 -11.80 -3.66 26.43
C VAL A 107 -11.95 -2.74 27.65
N HIS A 108 -12.03 -1.45 27.39
CA HIS A 108 -12.28 -0.37 28.34
C HIS A 108 -13.66 0.25 28.11
N SER A 109 -14.27 0.72 29.21
CA SER A 109 -15.59 1.35 29.18
C SER A 109 -15.47 2.77 29.72
N LEU A 110 -15.26 3.72 28.81
CA LEU A 110 -14.88 5.08 29.13
C LEU A 110 -16.12 5.98 29.23
N THR A 111 -16.33 6.59 30.39
CA THR A 111 -17.45 7.51 30.64
C THR A 111 -16.94 8.83 31.19
N VAL A 112 -17.77 9.88 31.05
CA VAL A 112 -17.41 11.23 31.49
C VAL A 112 -18.50 11.83 32.37
N LYS A 113 -18.08 12.55 33.42
CA LYS A 113 -18.93 13.46 34.20
C LYS A 113 -18.38 14.87 34.13
N GLN A 114 -19.27 15.85 34.21
CA GLN A 114 -18.89 17.25 34.38
C GLN A 114 -19.30 17.77 35.77
N ILE A 115 -18.46 18.64 36.32
CA ILE A 115 -18.73 19.39 37.55
C ILE A 115 -18.68 20.86 37.19
N ASP A 116 -19.79 21.57 37.40
CA ASP A 116 -19.88 23.00 37.13
C ASP A 116 -19.02 23.83 38.12
N ARG A 117 -19.03 25.16 37.98
CA ARG A 117 -18.24 26.05 38.85
C ARG A 117 -18.77 26.16 40.28
N ALA A 118 -20.04 25.81 40.51
CA ALA A 118 -20.65 25.78 41.84
C ALA A 118 -20.42 24.44 42.56
N GLY A 119 -19.93 23.43 41.84
CA GLY A 119 -19.64 22.09 42.35
C GLY A 119 -20.74 21.07 42.12
N ASN A 120 -21.77 21.37 41.33
CA ASN A 120 -22.82 20.40 41.00
C ASN A 120 -22.31 19.43 39.93
N ALA A 121 -22.52 18.12 40.15
CA ALA A 121 -21.97 17.06 39.30
C ALA A 121 -23.06 16.37 38.48
N SER A 122 -22.84 16.22 37.17
CA SER A 122 -23.76 15.53 36.27
C SER A 122 -23.85 14.01 36.56
N THR A 123 -24.85 13.36 35.98
CA THR A 123 -24.77 11.92 35.73
C THR A 123 -23.70 11.61 34.68
N ALA A 124 -23.28 10.34 34.58
CA ALA A 124 -22.30 9.92 33.58
C ALA A 124 -22.87 9.97 32.15
N SER A 125 -21.99 10.20 31.18
CA SER A 125 -22.27 10.03 29.76
C SER A 125 -22.56 8.55 29.40
N PRO A 126 -23.10 8.28 28.20
CA PRO A 126 -22.94 6.96 27.59
C PRO A 126 -21.47 6.57 27.50
N ALA A 127 -21.18 5.27 27.53
CA ALA A 127 -19.82 4.76 27.47
C ALA A 127 -19.28 4.73 26.04
N LEU A 128 -18.02 5.13 25.87
CA LEU A 128 -17.19 4.74 24.73
C LEU A 128 -16.57 3.39 25.05
N ALA A 129 -16.93 2.36 24.28
CA ALA A 129 -16.23 1.08 24.32
C ALA A 129 -14.96 1.21 23.47
N LEU A 130 -13.80 1.11 24.11
CA LEU A 130 -12.51 1.21 23.46
C LEU A 130 -11.71 -0.05 23.74
N THR A 131 -11.20 -0.71 22.70
CA THR A 131 -10.27 -1.83 22.87
C THR A 131 -8.85 -1.33 22.73
N ILE A 132 -8.05 -1.48 23.77
CA ILE A 132 -6.60 -1.31 23.71
C ILE A 132 -6.01 -2.64 23.26
N ASP A 133 -5.34 -2.64 22.13
CA ASP A 133 -4.63 -3.79 21.60
C ASP A 133 -3.23 -3.37 21.18
N THR A 134 -2.25 -3.74 21.98
CA THR A 134 -0.82 -3.41 21.84
C THR A 134 0.01 -4.57 21.30
N THR A 135 -0.64 -5.67 20.95
CA THR A 135 0.05 -6.92 20.61
C THR A 135 0.26 -7.03 19.11
N ALA A 136 1.48 -6.75 18.67
CA ALA A 136 1.83 -6.91 17.26
C ALA A 136 1.62 -8.34 16.73
N PRO A 137 1.12 -8.49 15.49
CA PRO A 137 1.04 -9.79 14.84
C PRO A 137 2.44 -10.36 14.52
N GLY A 138 2.50 -11.67 14.35
CA GLY A 138 3.72 -12.36 13.93
C GLY A 138 4.13 -12.07 12.48
N ALA A 139 5.34 -12.48 12.10
CA ALA A 139 5.80 -12.43 10.71
C ALA A 139 4.89 -13.26 9.79
N LEU A 140 4.63 -12.76 8.60
CA LEU A 140 4.09 -13.58 7.51
C LEU A 140 5.21 -14.44 6.91
N SER A 141 4.81 -15.50 6.23
CA SER A 141 5.69 -16.19 5.27
C SER A 141 6.08 -15.23 4.14
N ALA A 142 7.16 -15.57 3.42
CA ALA A 142 7.52 -14.84 2.19
C ALA A 142 6.31 -14.81 1.23
N PRO A 143 6.12 -13.70 0.48
CA PRO A 143 5.08 -13.63 -0.52
C PRO A 143 5.39 -14.62 -1.66
N ASP A 144 4.38 -14.92 -2.48
CA ASP A 144 4.53 -15.64 -3.73
C ASP A 144 4.15 -14.73 -4.91
N LEU A 145 4.78 -14.93 -6.07
CA LEU A 145 4.36 -14.24 -7.30
C LEU A 145 3.12 -14.96 -7.83
N ASP A 146 2.05 -14.21 -8.11
CA ASP A 146 0.84 -14.82 -8.66
C ASP A 146 1.16 -15.48 -10.01
N GLN A 147 0.66 -16.68 -10.24
CA GLN A 147 0.90 -17.44 -11.47
C GLN A 147 0.48 -16.67 -12.73
N ALA A 148 -0.56 -15.83 -12.65
CA ALA A 148 -0.99 -14.98 -13.76
C ALA A 148 -0.01 -13.83 -14.04
N SER A 149 0.82 -13.46 -13.06
CA SER A 149 1.88 -12.47 -13.19
C SER A 149 3.26 -13.08 -13.44
N ASP A 150 3.52 -14.38 -13.20
CA ASP A 150 4.78 -15.03 -13.59
C ASP A 150 4.75 -15.39 -15.08
N SER A 151 5.16 -14.43 -15.92
CA SER A 151 5.05 -14.53 -17.38
C SER A 151 6.17 -15.36 -18.00
N GLY A 152 6.03 -15.70 -19.28
CA GLY A 152 7.05 -16.40 -20.03
C GLY A 152 6.85 -17.92 -20.04
N SER A 153 7.95 -18.67 -20.08
CA SER A 153 7.91 -20.12 -20.33
C SER A 153 7.81 -20.98 -19.08
N SER A 154 8.15 -20.40 -17.94
CA SER A 154 8.01 -20.99 -16.61
C SER A 154 7.03 -20.13 -15.81
N SER A 155 6.34 -20.77 -14.86
CA SER A 155 5.37 -20.13 -13.96
C SER A 155 5.76 -20.34 -12.50
N THR A 156 7.05 -20.53 -12.25
CA THR A 156 7.62 -20.84 -10.93
C THR A 156 9.04 -20.28 -10.73
N ASP A 157 9.58 -19.52 -11.69
CA ASP A 157 10.93 -18.96 -11.64
C ASP A 157 10.94 -17.50 -11.21
N ASN A 158 9.78 -16.88 -11.04
CA ASN A 158 9.62 -15.49 -10.60
C ASN A 158 10.32 -14.49 -11.53
N ILE A 159 10.22 -14.73 -12.84
CA ILE A 159 10.77 -13.87 -13.88
C ILE A 159 9.61 -13.42 -14.75
N THR A 160 9.33 -12.13 -14.74
CA THR A 160 8.12 -11.60 -15.40
C THR A 160 8.39 -10.34 -16.21
N ASN A 161 7.59 -10.17 -17.26
CA ASN A 161 7.47 -8.95 -18.04
C ASN A 161 6.30 -8.06 -17.65
N ASP A 162 5.55 -8.45 -16.63
CA ASP A 162 4.62 -7.55 -15.97
C ASP A 162 5.43 -6.57 -15.10
N ALA A 163 5.38 -5.28 -15.43
CA ALA A 163 6.02 -4.25 -14.61
C ALA A 163 5.22 -3.94 -13.33
N THR A 164 3.99 -4.43 -13.20
CA THR A 164 3.09 -4.26 -12.06
C THR A 164 2.60 -5.62 -11.56
N PRO A 165 3.49 -6.54 -11.19
CA PRO A 165 3.09 -7.90 -10.85
C PRO A 165 2.19 -7.93 -9.62
N THR A 166 1.33 -8.95 -9.58
CA THR A 166 0.50 -9.28 -8.43
C THR A 166 1.20 -10.34 -7.58
N PHE A 167 1.24 -10.10 -6.27
CA PHE A 167 1.78 -11.01 -5.28
C PHE A 167 0.66 -11.53 -4.40
N SER A 168 0.77 -12.77 -3.94
CA SER A 168 -0.21 -13.39 -3.08
C SER A 168 0.43 -14.10 -1.91
N GLY A 169 -0.37 -14.44 -0.91
CA GLY A 169 0.05 -15.24 0.22
C GLY A 169 -1.08 -15.44 1.22
N GLY A 170 -0.73 -16.00 2.37
CA GLY A 170 -1.68 -16.33 3.43
C GLY A 170 -1.08 -16.25 4.82
N GLY A 171 -1.90 -16.59 5.82
CA GLY A 171 -1.49 -16.59 7.23
C GLY A 171 -1.54 -15.22 7.91
N ALA A 172 -2.12 -14.21 7.26
CA ALA A 172 -2.42 -12.95 7.90
C ALA A 172 -3.59 -13.10 8.89
N LEU A 173 -3.67 -12.22 9.88
CA LEU A 173 -4.89 -12.13 10.69
C LEU A 173 -6.08 -11.74 9.79
N ALA A 174 -7.25 -12.30 10.07
CA ALA A 174 -8.44 -12.01 9.28
C ALA A 174 -8.79 -10.51 9.34
N GLY A 175 -8.94 -9.88 8.16
CA GLY A 175 -9.18 -8.43 8.06
C GLY A 175 -7.97 -7.55 8.34
N ALA A 176 -6.78 -8.12 8.57
CA ALA A 176 -5.55 -7.34 8.70
C ALA A 176 -5.18 -6.65 7.38
N GLU A 177 -4.55 -5.50 7.48
CA GLU A 177 -3.91 -4.87 6.33
C GLU A 177 -2.56 -5.51 6.07
N VAL A 178 -2.26 -5.83 4.81
CA VAL A 178 -0.97 -6.38 4.39
C VAL A 178 -0.34 -5.40 3.41
N ALA A 179 0.89 -4.96 3.72
CA ALA A 179 1.69 -4.10 2.87
C ALA A 179 2.76 -4.92 2.14
N LEU A 180 2.95 -4.63 0.86
CA LEU A 180 4.02 -5.13 0.01
C LEU A 180 5.17 -4.11 0.03
N ILE A 181 6.38 -4.58 0.35
CA ILE A 181 7.53 -3.73 0.65
C ILE A 181 8.70 -4.06 -0.27
N LEU A 182 9.31 -3.02 -0.84
CA LEU A 182 10.58 -3.07 -1.56
C LEU A 182 11.59 -2.14 -0.89
N GLY A 183 12.64 -2.71 -0.30
CA GLY A 183 13.58 -1.97 0.53
C GLY A 183 12.87 -1.39 1.77
N SER A 184 12.75 -0.05 1.82
CA SER A 184 12.01 0.66 2.88
C SER A 184 10.68 1.26 2.41
N SER A 185 10.31 1.05 1.14
CA SER A 185 9.14 1.65 0.51
C SER A 185 8.00 0.66 0.41
N GLU A 186 6.79 1.10 0.75
CA GLU A 186 5.57 0.39 0.43
C GLU A 186 5.23 0.59 -1.05
N ILE A 187 5.03 -0.54 -1.74
CA ILE A 187 4.72 -0.59 -3.18
C ILE A 187 3.33 -1.17 -3.46
N GLY A 188 2.55 -1.46 -2.42
CA GLY A 188 1.18 -1.95 -2.55
C GLY A 188 0.61 -2.35 -1.20
N ARG A 189 -0.73 -2.43 -1.11
CA ARG A 189 -1.45 -2.80 0.12
C ARG A 189 -2.79 -3.44 -0.21
N ALA A 190 -3.21 -4.40 0.62
CA ALA A 190 -4.56 -4.95 0.58
C ALA A 190 -4.99 -5.47 1.96
N THR A 191 -6.30 -5.55 2.18
CA THR A 191 -6.89 -6.23 3.33
C THR A 191 -6.91 -7.75 3.10
N ALA A 192 -6.50 -8.52 4.10
CA ALA A 192 -6.62 -9.97 4.09
C ALA A 192 -8.08 -10.42 4.26
N ASP A 193 -8.47 -11.50 3.58
CA ASP A 193 -9.81 -12.08 3.69
C ASP A 193 -10.04 -12.75 5.06
N ALA A 194 -11.24 -13.29 5.27
CA ALA A 194 -11.61 -13.96 6.53
C ALA A 194 -10.79 -15.23 6.83
N SER A 195 -10.09 -15.77 5.83
CA SER A 195 -9.18 -16.92 5.95
C SER A 195 -7.71 -16.49 6.05
N GLY A 196 -7.41 -15.19 6.03
CA GLY A 196 -6.06 -14.66 6.09
C GLY A 196 -5.30 -14.67 4.77
N ASN A 197 -5.98 -14.89 3.64
CA ASN A 197 -5.39 -14.78 2.30
C ASN A 197 -5.40 -13.34 1.82
N TRP A 198 -4.41 -12.96 1.03
CA TRP A 198 -4.30 -11.62 0.47
C TRP A 198 -3.70 -11.67 -0.94
N SER A 199 -4.01 -10.64 -1.73
CA SER A 199 -3.48 -10.45 -3.09
C SER A 199 -3.23 -8.96 -3.30
N ILE A 200 -2.02 -8.60 -3.72
CA ILE A 200 -1.56 -7.22 -3.85
C ILE A 200 -0.90 -7.03 -5.21
N THR A 201 -1.48 -6.18 -6.05
CA THR A 201 -0.82 -5.68 -7.26
C THR A 201 0.14 -4.55 -6.88
N SER A 202 1.40 -4.68 -7.30
CA SER A 202 2.44 -3.69 -7.00
C SER A 202 2.32 -2.43 -7.87
N SER A 203 2.84 -1.31 -7.36
CA SER A 203 3.22 -0.17 -8.17
C SER A 203 4.31 -0.55 -9.18
N ALA A 204 4.43 0.20 -10.28
CA ALA A 204 5.37 -0.11 -11.36
C ALA A 204 6.82 -0.28 -10.85
N LEU A 205 7.43 -1.41 -11.21
CA LEU A 205 8.79 -1.80 -10.89
C LEU A 205 9.67 -1.67 -12.14
N ALA A 206 10.92 -1.22 -11.94
CA ALA A 206 11.89 -1.13 -13.02
C ALA A 206 12.50 -2.51 -13.36
N ASN A 207 13.08 -2.65 -14.55
CA ASN A 207 13.80 -3.87 -14.92
C ASN A 207 14.94 -4.20 -13.94
N GLY A 208 15.14 -5.48 -13.69
CA GLY A 208 16.15 -6.02 -12.80
C GLY A 208 15.59 -6.90 -11.69
N ALA A 209 16.50 -7.40 -10.85
CA ALA A 209 16.16 -8.24 -9.71
C ALA A 209 15.74 -7.38 -8.50
N HIS A 210 14.66 -7.79 -7.84
CA HIS A 210 14.09 -7.18 -6.65
C HIS A 210 13.93 -8.20 -5.53
N GLN A 211 13.99 -7.72 -4.29
CA GLN A 211 13.66 -8.50 -3.10
C GLN A 211 12.44 -7.91 -2.43
N VAL A 212 11.30 -8.54 -2.63
CA VAL A 212 10.00 -8.07 -2.13
C VAL A 212 9.67 -8.78 -0.82
N ARG A 213 9.16 -8.04 0.16
CA ARG A 213 8.71 -8.55 1.46
C ARG A 213 7.25 -8.17 1.68
N VAL A 214 6.62 -8.81 2.64
CA VAL A 214 5.31 -8.38 3.14
C VAL A 214 5.32 -8.15 4.63
N ARG A 215 4.42 -7.31 5.09
CA ARG A 215 4.21 -6.97 6.50
C ARG A 215 2.72 -6.82 6.76
N GLN A 216 2.24 -7.42 7.84
CA GLN A 216 0.86 -7.27 8.26
C GLN A 216 0.71 -6.26 9.40
N PHE A 217 -0.46 -5.62 9.43
CA PHE A 217 -0.94 -4.75 10.49
C PHE A 217 -2.29 -5.28 10.97
N ASP A 218 -2.42 -5.49 12.27
CA ASP A 218 -3.71 -5.92 12.82
C ASP A 218 -4.76 -4.79 12.81
N LEU A 219 -5.97 -5.10 13.30
CA LEU A 219 -7.10 -4.17 13.30
C LEU A 219 -6.91 -2.96 14.24
N ALA A 220 -5.98 -3.03 15.19
CA ALA A 220 -5.60 -1.94 16.08
C ALA A 220 -4.39 -1.14 15.57
N GLY A 221 -3.88 -1.50 14.38
CA GLY A 221 -2.75 -0.85 13.75
C GLY A 221 -1.40 -1.32 14.26
N ASN A 222 -1.33 -2.36 15.11
CA ASN A 222 -0.03 -2.88 15.51
C ASN A 222 0.67 -3.49 14.30
N GLN A 223 1.97 -3.23 14.21
CA GLN A 223 2.77 -3.62 13.08
C GLN A 223 3.57 -4.89 13.38
N GLY A 224 3.42 -5.91 12.55
CA GLY A 224 4.30 -7.07 12.56
C GLY A 224 5.69 -6.80 11.97
N PRO A 225 6.62 -7.76 12.12
CA PRO A 225 7.89 -7.74 11.40
C PRO A 225 7.70 -8.03 9.90
N ASP A 226 8.71 -7.70 9.09
CA ASP A 226 8.75 -8.10 7.69
C ASP A 226 8.92 -9.62 7.55
N SER A 227 8.32 -10.18 6.50
CA SER A 227 8.60 -11.54 6.05
C SER A 227 10.05 -11.70 5.56
N ASP A 228 10.46 -12.95 5.36
CA ASP A 228 11.58 -13.27 4.47
C ASP A 228 11.31 -12.74 3.04
N PRO A 229 12.36 -12.41 2.26
CA PRO A 229 12.19 -11.82 0.94
C PRO A 229 11.88 -12.88 -0.13
N LEU A 230 11.01 -12.54 -1.07
CA LEU A 230 10.89 -13.20 -2.37
C LEU A 230 11.79 -12.49 -3.38
N SER A 231 12.60 -13.26 -4.12
CA SER A 231 13.36 -12.72 -5.25
C SER A 231 12.49 -12.78 -6.51
N VAL A 232 12.31 -11.63 -7.17
CA VAL A 232 11.57 -11.50 -8.44
C VAL A 232 12.42 -10.71 -9.43
N THR A 233 12.40 -11.10 -10.70
CA THR A 233 13.08 -10.37 -11.77
C THR A 233 12.05 -9.76 -12.70
N ILE A 234 12.09 -8.44 -12.85
CA ILE A 234 11.33 -7.74 -13.87
C ILE A 234 12.19 -7.64 -15.11
N ASP A 235 11.72 -8.19 -16.21
CA ASP A 235 12.32 -8.04 -17.52
C ASP A 235 11.21 -7.69 -18.50
N THR A 236 11.14 -6.43 -18.92
CA THR A 236 10.21 -5.91 -19.94
C THR A 236 10.91 -5.69 -21.28
N VAL A 237 12.19 -6.06 -21.38
CA VAL A 237 13.02 -5.77 -22.55
C VAL A 237 13.02 -6.97 -23.48
N GLY A 238 12.35 -6.81 -24.63
CA GLY A 238 12.41 -7.80 -25.69
C GLY A 238 13.84 -8.10 -26.15
N PRO A 239 14.12 -9.34 -26.59
CA PRO A 239 15.41 -9.64 -27.19
C PRO A 239 15.62 -8.81 -28.46
N VAL A 240 16.80 -8.22 -28.61
CA VAL A 240 17.11 -7.38 -29.79
C VAL A 240 17.58 -8.27 -30.95
N LEU A 241 16.93 -8.15 -32.11
CA LEU A 241 17.41 -8.74 -33.36
C LEU A 241 18.20 -7.67 -34.15
N THR A 242 19.52 -7.81 -34.21
CA THR A 242 20.38 -6.91 -35.02
C THR A 242 20.78 -7.59 -36.33
N ALA A 243 20.40 -7.00 -37.46
CA ALA A 243 20.84 -7.43 -38.79
C ALA A 243 21.92 -6.47 -39.32
N PHE A 244 23.10 -6.98 -39.65
CA PHE A 244 24.17 -6.19 -40.28
C PHE A 244 24.07 -6.29 -41.81
N TYR A 245 24.10 -5.15 -42.50
CA TYR A 245 24.40 -5.05 -43.92
C TYR A 245 25.80 -4.47 -44.07
N ASN A 246 26.76 -5.27 -44.52
CA ASN A 246 28.10 -4.78 -44.84
C ASN A 246 28.38 -4.96 -46.33
N ASP A 247 28.52 -3.82 -47.00
CA ASP A 247 29.16 -3.65 -48.30
C ASP A 247 28.39 -4.15 -49.53
N ARG A 248 28.51 -3.44 -50.65
CA ARG A 248 27.88 -3.75 -51.95
C ARG A 248 28.43 -5.05 -52.59
N THR A 249 29.20 -5.83 -51.84
CA THR A 249 29.88 -7.04 -52.32
C THR A 249 29.75 -8.26 -51.41
N LEU A 250 29.07 -8.18 -50.25
CA LEU A 250 28.76 -9.36 -49.43
C LEU A 250 27.26 -9.46 -49.13
N LYS A 251 26.65 -10.52 -49.67
CA LYS A 251 25.20 -10.83 -49.62
C LYS A 251 24.90 -11.83 -48.49
N GLN A 252 25.16 -11.48 -47.24
CA GLN A 252 24.92 -12.42 -46.14
C GLN A 252 24.45 -11.72 -44.87
N PHE A 253 23.43 -12.29 -44.24
CA PHE A 253 23.06 -12.03 -42.84
C PHE A 253 23.04 -13.37 -42.09
N GLU A 254 23.40 -13.36 -40.80
CA GLU A 254 23.42 -14.54 -39.94
C GLU A 254 22.24 -14.46 -38.94
N LEU A 255 21.34 -15.44 -38.98
CA LEU A 255 20.27 -15.58 -37.99
C LEU A 255 20.58 -16.80 -37.12
N MET A 256 20.69 -16.58 -35.81
CA MET A 256 20.82 -17.68 -34.84
C MET A 256 19.44 -18.11 -34.36
N PHE A 257 19.08 -19.38 -34.58
CA PHE A 257 17.86 -20.00 -34.08
C PHE A 257 18.18 -21.26 -33.27
N SER A 258 17.30 -21.61 -32.33
CA SER A 258 17.40 -22.86 -31.53
C SER A 258 16.61 -24.04 -32.12
N GLU A 259 15.98 -23.88 -33.30
CA GLU A 259 15.05 -24.86 -33.91
C GLU A 259 15.55 -25.37 -35.29
N LYS A 260 15.04 -26.54 -35.70
CA LYS A 260 15.42 -27.21 -36.96
C LYS A 260 14.67 -26.58 -38.14
N ILE A 261 15.37 -26.26 -39.23
CA ILE A 261 14.79 -25.67 -40.44
C ILE A 261 14.81 -26.69 -41.59
N VAL A 262 13.69 -26.83 -42.31
CA VAL A 262 13.55 -27.67 -43.52
C VAL A 262 13.12 -26.79 -44.68
N PHE A 263 13.76 -26.97 -45.84
CA PHE A 263 13.45 -26.23 -47.05
C PHE A 263 12.69 -27.14 -48.02
N HIS A 264 11.66 -26.59 -48.66
CA HIS A 264 10.83 -27.25 -49.65
C HIS A 264 11.21 -26.78 -51.06
N SER A 265 10.92 -27.61 -52.06
CA SER A 265 11.30 -27.39 -53.46
C SER A 265 10.55 -26.25 -54.16
N ASP A 266 9.56 -25.67 -53.50
CA ASP A 266 8.70 -24.58 -53.98
C ASP A 266 9.14 -23.20 -53.44
N GLY A 267 10.35 -23.09 -52.86
CA GLY A 267 10.86 -21.83 -52.31
C GLY A 267 10.30 -21.49 -50.93
N VAL A 268 9.62 -22.47 -50.31
CA VAL A 268 9.08 -22.37 -48.97
C VAL A 268 10.06 -22.98 -47.97
N PHE A 269 10.25 -22.38 -46.81
CA PHE A 269 10.93 -23.04 -45.70
C PHE A 269 10.01 -23.23 -44.50
N THR A 270 10.16 -24.36 -43.82
CA THR A 270 9.47 -24.70 -42.59
C THR A 270 10.42 -24.73 -41.40
N LEU A 271 9.98 -24.16 -40.29
CA LEU A 271 10.59 -24.41 -38.99
C LEU A 271 9.91 -25.63 -38.35
N LEU A 272 10.71 -26.57 -37.84
CA LEU A 272 10.27 -27.72 -37.07
C LEU A 272 10.77 -27.65 -35.64
N ARG A 273 9.88 -28.04 -34.73
CA ARG A 273 10.20 -28.37 -33.34
C ARG A 273 9.81 -29.84 -33.12
N ASN A 274 10.76 -30.66 -32.66
CA ASN A 274 10.55 -32.11 -32.45
C ASN A 274 9.97 -32.82 -33.68
N ASP A 275 10.49 -32.50 -34.86
CA ASP A 275 10.06 -33.04 -36.18
C ASP A 275 8.60 -32.76 -36.59
N ASN A 276 7.89 -31.88 -35.88
CA ASN A 276 6.59 -31.37 -36.30
C ASN A 276 6.73 -30.01 -36.97
N VAL A 277 6.06 -29.83 -38.11
CA VAL A 277 6.02 -28.57 -38.85
C VAL A 277 5.29 -27.54 -38.01
N ARG A 278 6.02 -26.49 -37.60
CA ARG A 278 5.49 -25.42 -36.75
C ARG A 278 5.05 -24.23 -37.58
N ARG A 279 5.81 -23.89 -38.62
CA ARG A 279 5.53 -22.73 -39.49
C ARG A 279 6.13 -22.88 -40.86
N THR A 280 5.53 -22.19 -41.82
CA THR A 280 5.83 -22.20 -43.25
C THR A 280 6.02 -20.77 -43.72
N TYR A 281 7.13 -20.47 -44.40
CA TYR A 281 7.47 -19.15 -44.91
C TYR A 281 7.69 -19.24 -46.43
N SER A 282 6.97 -18.43 -47.20
CA SER A 282 7.12 -18.33 -48.66
C SER A 282 7.98 -17.11 -49.00
N GLY A 283 9.12 -17.34 -49.65
CA GLY A 283 9.82 -16.28 -50.38
C GLY A 283 9.11 -15.98 -51.69
N ASP A 284 9.19 -14.73 -52.14
CA ASP A 284 8.91 -14.31 -53.50
C ASP A 284 9.88 -14.97 -54.49
N ASN A 285 9.33 -15.37 -55.63
CA ASN A 285 9.84 -16.36 -56.59
C ASN A 285 11.19 -16.01 -57.27
N ASP A 286 11.84 -14.91 -56.87
CA ASP A 286 13.05 -14.36 -57.47
C ASP A 286 14.30 -14.52 -56.57
N SER A 287 14.18 -15.19 -55.43
CA SER A 287 15.31 -15.42 -54.50
C SER A 287 15.91 -16.81 -54.68
N ASN A 288 17.21 -16.88 -55.00
CA ASN A 288 17.95 -18.15 -55.00
C ASN A 288 18.48 -18.40 -53.57
N TRP A 289 18.18 -19.57 -53.02
CA TRP A 289 18.52 -19.92 -51.63
C TRP A 289 19.57 -21.02 -51.61
N ASP A 290 20.63 -20.86 -50.81
CA ASP A 290 21.64 -21.90 -50.61
C ASP A 290 21.94 -22.12 -49.13
N ILE A 291 22.31 -23.35 -48.77
CA ILE A 291 22.63 -23.74 -47.38
C ILE A 291 24.04 -24.29 -47.35
N VAL A 292 24.89 -23.66 -46.54
CA VAL A 292 26.23 -24.18 -46.27
C VAL A 292 26.28 -24.67 -44.83
N GLU A 293 26.68 -25.94 -44.63
CA GLU A 293 27.01 -26.44 -43.31
C GLU A 293 28.34 -25.81 -42.86
N ALA A 294 28.29 -25.03 -41.78
CA ALA A 294 29.48 -24.48 -41.14
C ALA A 294 30.04 -25.47 -40.11
N SER A 295 31.36 -25.44 -39.90
CA SER A 295 32.02 -26.31 -38.93
C SER A 295 31.43 -26.15 -37.53
N GLY A 296 31.15 -27.28 -36.85
CA GLY A 296 30.58 -27.27 -35.49
C GLY A 296 29.06 -27.44 -35.42
N GLY A 297 28.41 -27.90 -36.49
CA GLY A 297 26.98 -28.24 -36.49
C GLY A 297 26.04 -27.04 -36.65
N LYS A 298 26.58 -25.87 -37.01
CA LYS A 298 25.79 -24.68 -37.34
C LYS A 298 25.41 -24.71 -38.82
N ARG A 299 24.15 -24.37 -39.14
CA ARG A 299 23.66 -24.24 -40.51
C ARG A 299 23.43 -22.78 -40.82
N VAL A 300 23.95 -22.33 -41.96
CA VAL A 300 23.86 -20.94 -42.41
C VAL A 300 22.86 -20.88 -43.57
N LEU A 301 21.89 -19.97 -43.47
CA LEU A 301 20.96 -19.66 -44.55
C LEU A 301 21.52 -18.51 -45.39
N ILE A 302 21.75 -18.75 -46.68
CA ILE A 302 22.24 -17.73 -47.62
C ILE A 302 21.08 -17.33 -48.53
N LEU A 303 20.82 -16.03 -48.63
CA LEU A 303 19.77 -15.43 -49.44
C LEU A 303 20.41 -14.56 -50.51
N ASP A 304 20.36 -14.99 -51.77
CA ASP A 304 21.00 -14.29 -52.88
C ASP A 304 20.04 -13.26 -53.48
N ILE A 305 20.15 -12.00 -53.05
CA ILE A 305 19.25 -10.92 -53.49
C ILE A 305 19.76 -10.34 -54.82
N GLY A 306 18.95 -10.47 -55.86
CA GLY A 306 19.31 -10.10 -57.24
C GLY A 306 19.26 -8.62 -57.59
N MET A 307 18.53 -7.77 -56.84
CA MET A 307 18.35 -6.35 -57.18
C MET A 307 18.09 -5.44 -55.98
N ASN A 308 18.36 -4.14 -56.17
CA ASN A 308 18.07 -3.06 -55.23
C ASN A 308 16.57 -3.01 -54.89
N GLY A 309 16.22 -3.34 -53.65
CA GLY A 309 14.86 -3.23 -53.13
C GLY A 309 14.87 -3.23 -51.61
N THR A 310 13.86 -2.61 -51.02
CA THR A 310 13.58 -2.70 -49.58
C THR A 310 12.85 -4.01 -49.33
N PHE A 311 13.44 -4.92 -48.55
CA PHE A 311 12.72 -6.13 -48.13
C PHE A 311 12.07 -5.88 -46.77
N ASN A 312 10.76 -6.10 -46.67
CA ASN A 312 10.05 -6.07 -45.40
C ASN A 312 9.93 -7.51 -44.89
N LEU A 313 10.70 -7.87 -43.86
CA LEU A 313 10.48 -9.12 -43.16
C LEU A 313 9.25 -8.95 -42.25
N SER A 314 8.07 -9.32 -42.75
CA SER A 314 6.85 -9.33 -41.94
C SER A 314 6.78 -10.64 -41.16
N LEU A 315 7.01 -10.58 -39.85
CA LEU A 315 6.68 -11.66 -38.94
C LEU A 315 5.15 -11.71 -38.82
N ASN A 316 4.51 -12.71 -39.42
CA ASN A 316 3.06 -12.88 -39.29
C ASN A 316 2.70 -13.22 -37.84
N ASN A 317 2.24 -12.20 -37.11
CA ASN A 317 1.46 -12.08 -35.85
C ASN A 317 1.19 -13.26 -34.89
N GLU A 318 1.92 -14.39 -34.92
CA GLU A 318 1.65 -15.51 -34.02
C GLU A 318 2.90 -16.19 -33.49
N ASN A 319 4.03 -15.50 -33.25
CA ASN A 319 5.13 -15.82 -32.30
C ASN A 319 6.40 -15.09 -32.76
N ALA A 320 6.69 -13.94 -32.15
CA ALA A 320 7.99 -13.29 -32.17
C ALA A 320 9.04 -14.14 -31.41
N ILE A 321 10.33 -13.89 -31.62
CA ILE A 321 11.38 -14.39 -30.73
C ILE A 321 11.09 -13.77 -29.34
N GLN A 322 11.10 -14.58 -28.29
CA GLN A 322 10.84 -14.11 -26.93
C GLN A 322 12.04 -14.35 -26.02
N ASP A 323 12.24 -13.50 -25.02
CA ASP A 323 13.19 -13.77 -23.92
C ASP A 323 12.61 -14.81 -22.94
N MET A 324 13.32 -15.06 -21.83
CA MET A 324 12.86 -16.01 -20.80
C MET A 324 11.55 -15.55 -20.11
N ALA A 325 11.28 -14.24 -20.08
CA ALA A 325 10.10 -13.60 -19.50
C ALA A 325 8.91 -13.49 -20.47
N GLY A 326 9.08 -13.88 -21.74
CA GLY A 326 8.02 -13.85 -22.77
C GLY A 326 7.92 -12.55 -23.58
N ASN A 327 8.87 -11.62 -23.45
CA ASN A 327 8.87 -10.37 -24.22
C ASN A 327 9.19 -10.59 -25.70
N ALA A 328 8.39 -10.01 -26.60
CA ALA A 328 8.63 -10.09 -28.03
C ALA A 328 9.87 -9.29 -28.48
N ALA A 329 10.59 -9.82 -29.47
CA ALA A 329 11.72 -9.14 -30.08
C ALA A 329 11.31 -7.86 -30.81
N GLU A 330 12.09 -6.79 -30.63
CA GLU A 330 11.99 -5.56 -31.42
C GLU A 330 12.95 -5.62 -32.63
N ILE A 331 12.43 -5.31 -33.82
CA ILE A 331 13.26 -5.17 -35.04
C ILE A 331 13.69 -3.71 -35.13
N ILE A 332 14.97 -3.43 -34.86
CA ILE A 332 15.53 -2.09 -35.00
C ILE A 332 16.30 -1.99 -36.32
N GLY A 333 15.81 -1.17 -37.25
CA GLY A 333 16.49 -0.83 -38.49
C GLY A 333 16.48 0.67 -38.74
N THR A 334 17.66 1.28 -38.86
CA THR A 334 17.79 2.62 -39.47
C THR A 334 18.77 2.52 -40.64
N PRO A 335 18.35 2.83 -41.88
CA PRO A 335 19.31 3.06 -42.94
C PRO A 335 19.92 4.45 -42.71
N SER A 336 21.19 4.52 -42.34
CA SER A 336 21.95 5.78 -42.46
C SER A 336 22.77 5.74 -43.75
N TRP A 337 22.41 6.60 -44.69
CA TRP A 337 23.22 6.90 -45.86
C TRP A 337 24.05 8.15 -45.54
N GLU A 338 25.36 8.01 -45.37
CA GLU A 338 26.24 9.11 -45.77
C GLU A 338 26.59 8.92 -47.25
N PRO A 339 26.25 9.87 -48.14
CA PRO A 339 26.77 9.84 -49.49
C PRO A 339 28.28 10.05 -49.43
N SER A 340 29.04 9.07 -49.94
CA SER A 340 30.48 9.25 -50.20
C SER A 340 30.68 10.53 -51.00
N PRO A 341 31.63 11.41 -50.62
CA PRO A 341 31.97 12.55 -51.44
C PRO A 341 32.44 12.04 -52.80
N SER A 342 31.85 12.61 -53.83
CA SER A 342 32.09 12.26 -55.23
C SER A 342 33.49 12.67 -55.69
N ILE A 343 34.09 11.71 -56.40
CA ILE A 343 35.31 11.69 -57.24
C ILE A 343 36.61 11.33 -56.50
#